data_AF-A0A6H9RQ73-F1
#
_entry.id   AF-A0A6H9RQ73-F1
#
_cell.length_a   1.000
_cell.length_b   1.000
_cell.length_c   1.000
_cell.angle_alpha   90.00
_cell.angle_beta   90.00
_cell.angle_gamma   90.00
#
_symmetry.space_group_name_H-M   'P 1'
#
loop_
_entity.id
_entity.type
_entity.pdbx_description
1 polymer ?
#
loop_
_entity_poly.entity_id
_entity_poly.type
_entity_poly.pdbx_seq_one_letter_code
_entity_poly.pdbx_strand_id
1 'polypeptide(L)' 'MIIQFLISKLRKLLGFQDDPLPELRATAETLKATIAKAKKDKKRYSHLERELLRTTAVIVAIERGIPYRNGSLDWGR' A
#
# COMPACT_ATOMS: atom_id res chain seq x y z
N MET A 1 3.91 -54.81 9.58
CA MET A 1 4.02 -54.12 10.89
C MET A 1 5.12 -53.05 10.95
N ILE A 2 6.29 -53.25 10.31
CA ILE A 2 7.39 -52.27 10.34
C ILE A 2 7.08 -50.99 9.52
N ILE A 3 6.36 -51.12 8.40
CA ILE A 3 6.00 -49.99 7.53
C ILE A 3 5.07 -49.00 8.24
N GLN A 4 4.11 -49.47 9.05
CA GLN A 4 3.21 -48.60 9.81
C GLN A 4 3.94 -47.81 10.92
N PHE A 5 5.01 -48.38 11.49
CA PHE A 5 5.83 -47.70 12.49
C PHE A 5 6.73 -46.63 11.87
N LEU A 6 7.25 -46.87 10.66
CA LEU A 6 7.98 -45.86 9.87
C LEU A 6 7.07 -44.71 9.44
N ILE A 7 5.84 -45.01 8.99
CA ILE A 7 4.85 -44.00 8.60
C ILE A 7 4.40 -43.17 9.81
N SER A 8 4.18 -43.78 10.98
CA SER A 8 3.79 -43.03 12.19
C SER A 8 4.93 -42.17 12.73
N LYS A 9 6.18 -42.64 12.63
CA LYS A 9 7.37 -41.88 13.05
C LYS A 9 7.71 -40.75 12.08
N LEU A 10 7.54 -40.94 10.77
CA LEU A 10 7.60 -39.87 9.76
C LEU A 10 6.51 -38.81 9.97
N ARG A 11 5.28 -39.22 10.31
CA ARG A 11 4.18 -38.30 10.68
C ARG A 11 4.50 -37.45 11.91
N LYS A 12 5.21 -38.03 12.89
CA LYS A 12 5.63 -37.34 14.11
C LYS A 12 6.84 -36.43 13.91
N LEU A 13 7.68 -36.73 12.91
CA LEU A 13 8.90 -35.98 12.57
C LEU A 13 8.63 -34.84 11.57
N LEU A 14 7.64 -34.99 10.70
CA LEU A 14 7.18 -33.95 9.77
C LEU A 14 6.37 -32.85 10.44
N GLY A 15 6.09 -32.97 11.75
CA GLY A 15 5.16 -32.11 12.44
C GLY A 15 3.77 -32.28 11.83
N PHE A 16 2.82 -32.77 12.60
CA PHE A 16 1.50 -32.16 12.44
C PHE A 16 1.72 -30.69 12.77
N GLN A 17 1.98 -29.92 11.71
CA GLN A 17 1.96 -28.49 11.61
C GLN A 17 0.99 -27.98 12.66
N ASP A 18 1.47 -27.17 13.60
CA ASP A 18 0.62 -26.14 14.17
C ASP A 18 -0.16 -25.57 12.99
N ASP A 19 -1.47 -25.83 12.97
CA ASP A 19 -2.33 -25.51 11.84
C ASP A 19 -1.96 -24.08 11.44
N PRO A 20 -1.39 -23.81 10.26
CA PRO A 20 -0.80 -22.50 9.98
C PRO A 20 -1.89 -21.44 9.78
N LEU A 21 -3.16 -21.86 9.73
CA LEU A 21 -4.33 -21.00 9.54
C LEU A 21 -4.47 -19.86 10.56
N PRO A 22 -4.31 -20.05 11.88
CA PRO A 22 -4.42 -19.00 12.87
C PRO A 22 -3.31 -17.94 12.72
N GLU A 23 -2.07 -18.34 12.44
CA GLU A 23 -0.96 -17.41 12.20
C GLU A 23 -1.15 -16.64 10.89
N LEU A 24 -1.57 -17.31 9.83
CA LEU A 24 -1.89 -16.67 8.55
C LEU A 24 -3.09 -15.72 8.68
N ARG A 25 -4.11 -16.07 9.48
CA ARG A 25 -5.25 -15.19 9.80
C ARG A 25 -4.81 -13.96 10.61
N ALA A 26 -3.98 -14.13 11.63
CA ALA A 26 -3.42 -13.01 12.38
C ALA A 26 -2.60 -12.07 11.49
N THR A 27 -1.80 -12.64 10.58
CA THR A 27 -1.05 -11.87 9.58
C THR A 27 -1.97 -11.14 8.60
N ALA A 28 -3.03 -11.78 8.13
CA ALA A 28 -4.00 -11.15 7.24
C ALA A 28 -4.73 -9.98 7.92
N GLU A 29 -5.13 -10.12 9.19
CA GLU A 29 -5.79 -9.06 9.94
C GLU A 29 -4.84 -7.87 10.23
N THR A 30 -3.58 -8.14 10.58
CA THR A 30 -2.57 -7.08 10.76
C THR A 30 -2.28 -6.34 9.44
N LEU A 31 -2.20 -7.07 8.32
CA LEU A 31 -2.05 -6.47 6.99
C LEU A 31 -3.27 -5.62 6.61
N LYS A 32 -4.50 -6.09 6.87
CA LYS A 32 -5.72 -5.30 6.65
C LYS A 32 -5.71 -4.00 7.45
N ALA A 33 -5.36 -4.06 8.74
CA ALA A 33 -5.27 -2.88 9.60
C ALA A 33 -4.20 -1.89 9.09
N THR A 34 -3.05 -2.40 8.66
CA THR A 34 -1.96 -1.60 8.09
C THR A 34 -2.38 -0.91 6.80
N ILE A 35 -3.07 -1.64 5.90
CA ILE A 35 -3.61 -1.10 4.65
C ILE A 35 -4.70 -0.05 4.93
N ALA A 36 -5.58 -0.29 5.91
CA ALA A 36 -6.61 0.66 6.29
C ALA A 36 -6.00 1.97 6.82
N LYS A 37 -4.95 1.89 7.64
CA LYS A 37 -4.19 3.05 8.12
C LYS A 37 -3.51 3.78 6.96
N ALA A 38 -2.81 3.07 6.08
CA ALA A 38 -2.16 3.65 4.91
C ALA A 38 -3.18 4.32 3.95
N LYS A 39 -4.36 3.73 3.75
CA LYS A 39 -5.45 4.35 2.97
C LYS A 39 -5.99 5.61 3.65
N LYS A 40 -6.13 5.60 4.97
CA LYS A 40 -6.58 6.77 5.75
C LYS A 40 -5.54 7.90 5.67
N ASP A 41 -4.26 7.57 5.79
CA ASP A 41 -3.17 8.52 5.65
C ASP A 41 -3.09 9.07 4.22
N LYS A 42 -3.19 8.21 3.20
CA LYS A 42 -3.30 8.66 1.80
C LYS A 42 -4.48 9.60 1.59
N LYS A 43 -5.66 9.29 2.14
CA LYS A 43 -6.82 10.18 2.08
C LYS A 43 -6.55 11.50 2.80
N ARG A 44 -5.88 11.46 3.95
CA ARG A 44 -5.47 12.65 4.72
C ARG A 44 -4.56 13.55 3.89
N TYR A 45 -3.62 12.99 3.12
CA TYR A 45 -2.66 13.75 2.31
C TYR A 45 -3.10 13.99 0.85
N SER A 46 -4.26 13.47 0.44
CA SER A 46 -4.77 13.64 -0.93
C SER A 46 -4.96 15.11 -1.36
N HIS A 47 -5.16 16.02 -0.40
CA HIS A 47 -5.20 17.46 -0.68
C HIS A 47 -3.83 18.01 -1.07
N LEU A 48 -2.76 17.55 -0.43
CA LEU A 48 -1.38 17.91 -0.78
C LEU A 48 -0.99 17.37 -2.15
N GLU A 49 -1.38 16.14 -2.50
CA GLU A 49 -1.16 15.60 -3.85
C GLU A 49 -1.84 16.47 -4.92
N ARG A 50 -3.08 16.91 -4.67
CA ARG A 50 -3.81 17.81 -5.58
C ARG A 50 -3.16 19.18 -5.68
N GLU A 51 -2.70 19.73 -4.56
CA GLU A 51 -2.01 21.02 -4.53
C GLU A 51 -0.68 20.94 -5.26
N LEU A 52 0.10 19.87 -5.05
CA LEU A 52 1.33 19.60 -5.79
C LEU A 52 1.06 19.53 -7.29
N LEU A 53 0.08 18.73 -7.73
CA LEU A 53 -0.29 18.63 -9.14
C LEU A 53 -0.68 19.99 -9.76
N ARG A 54 -1.45 20.81 -9.02
CA ARG A 54 -1.81 22.16 -9.45
C ARG A 54 -0.58 23.05 -9.60
N THR A 55 0.29 23.06 -8.59
CA THR A 55 1.53 23.85 -8.60
C THR A 55 2.46 23.41 -9.72
N THR A 56 2.63 22.10 -9.92
CA THR A 56 3.41 21.56 -11.04
C THR A 56 2.81 21.97 -12.39
N ALA A 57 1.50 21.92 -12.56
CA ALA A 57 0.87 22.39 -13.80
C ALA A 57 1.10 23.89 -14.03
N VAL A 58 1.07 24.71 -12.98
CA VAL A 58 1.39 26.14 -13.06
C VAL A 58 2.84 26.35 -13.46
N ILE A 59 3.78 25.62 -12.86
CA ILE A 59 5.20 25.67 -13.22
C ILE A 59 5.38 25.33 -14.70
N VAL A 60 4.81 24.22 -15.17
CA VAL A 60 4.90 23.80 -16.57
C VAL A 60 4.31 24.85 -17.52
N ALA A 61 3.21 25.51 -17.14
CA ALA A 61 2.63 26.58 -17.93
C ALA A 61 3.58 27.79 -18.04
N ILE A 62 4.21 28.18 -16.92
CA ILE A 62 5.22 29.25 -16.90
C ILE A 62 6.44 28.89 -17.75
N GLU A 63 6.94 27.66 -17.64
CA GLU A 63 8.06 27.14 -18.45
C GLU A 63 7.74 27.15 -19.95
N ARG A 64 6.47 26.97 -20.31
CA ARG A 64 5.98 27.08 -21.70
C ARG A 64 5.73 28.51 -22.17
N GLY A 65 6.10 29.51 -21.35
CA GLY A 65 6.02 30.92 -21.68
C GLY A 65 4.69 31.58 -21.37
N ILE A 66 3.80 30.93 -20.61
CA ILE A 66 2.55 31.55 -20.16
C ILE A 66 2.85 32.53 -19.02
N PRO A 67 2.51 33.83 -19.16
CA PRO A 67 2.78 34.81 -18.13
C PRO A 67 2.00 34.48 -16.84
N TYR A 68 2.66 34.65 -15.69
CA TYR A 68 2.03 34.50 -14.37
C TYR A 68 2.03 35.86 -13.67
N ARG A 69 0.84 36.40 -13.40
CA ARG A 69 0.64 37.74 -12.83
C ARG A 69 -0.46 37.71 -11.78
N ASN A 70 -0.31 38.53 -10.73
CA ASN A 70 -1.30 38.68 -9.66
C ASN A 70 -1.73 37.35 -9.01
N GLY A 71 -0.84 36.36 -8.93
CA GLY A 71 -1.16 35.04 -8.35
C GLY A 71 -1.96 34.11 -9.27
N SER A 72 -1.98 34.36 -10.58
CA SER A 72 -2.68 33.53 -11.56
C SER A 72 -1.94 33.46 -12.90
N LEU A 73 -2.18 32.38 -13.65
CA LEU A 73 -1.74 32.30 -15.05
C LEU A 73 -2.60 33.23 -15.90
N ASP A 74 -1.94 34.12 -16.63
CA ASP A 74 -2.52 34.99 -17.62
C ASP A 74 -2.57 34.23 -18.95
N TRP A 75 -3.69 33.58 -19.20
CA TRP A 75 -3.91 32.76 -20.39
C TRP A 75 -4.11 33.57 -21.67
N GLY A 76 -3.99 34.90 -21.63
CA GLY A 76 -4.22 35.76 -22.78
C GLY A 76 -5.66 35.66 -23.24
N ARG A 77 -6.56 36.36 -22.54
CA ARG A 77 -7.94 36.49 -23.00
C ARG A 77 -8.02 37.33 -24.27
#